data_AF-C4GDM4-F1
#
_entry.id   AF-C4GDM4-F1
#
_cell.length_a   1.000
_cell.length_b   1.000
_cell.length_c   1.000
_cell.angle_alpha   90.00
_cell.angle_beta   90.00
_cell.angle_gamma   90.00
#
_symmetry.space_group_name_H-M   'P 1'
#
loop_
_entity.id
_entity.type
_entity.pdbx_description
1 polymer ?
#
loop_
_entity_poly.entity_id
_entity_poly.type
_entity_poly.pdbx_seq_one_letter_code
_entity_poly.pdbx_strand_id
1 'polypeptide(L)'
;MEMISRAFEILETKEGVIADNNAVAARVREELKQRGVFLVNLMASPGAGKTSLLVKTIEALRNDYRIGVMEADVDSDVDARTVSEAGARVIQLHTGGSCHMDADMTRRGLSGLGIEDLDLIFLENVGNLVCPAEFDVGAGARVMILSVPEGDDKPLKYPLMFSVSDCLLINKTDVSPVFDFDFARCRKRVLDLNPQIAVYPLSAKTGEGMGAWLDWLIGQVEAFRGRSRGNAASARAGEDNTFAKAASFGEETEQRPIREDADENH
;
A
#
# COMPACT_ATOMS: atom_id res chain seq x y z
N MET A 1 -46.55 -7.95 -1.38
CA MET A 1 -45.71 -7.65 -0.20
C MET A 1 -45.35 -6.19 -0.31
N GLU A 2 -45.97 -5.34 0.51
CA GLU A 2 -45.83 -3.89 0.48
C GLU A 2 -44.37 -3.46 0.68
N MET A 3 -43.90 -2.58 -0.19
CA MET A 3 -42.68 -1.81 -0.02
C MET A 3 -42.93 -0.78 1.09
N ILE A 4 -42.40 -1.02 2.28
CA ILE A 4 -42.37 -0.04 3.35
C ILE A 4 -41.50 1.13 2.88
N SER A 5 -42.12 2.28 2.59
CA SER A 5 -41.39 3.53 2.36
C SER A 5 -40.66 3.92 3.64
N ARG A 6 -39.34 4.07 3.60
CA ARG A 6 -38.56 4.53 4.76
C ARG A 6 -38.98 5.96 5.12
N ALA A 7 -39.43 6.16 6.36
CA ALA A 7 -39.93 7.43 6.91
C ALA A 7 -38.83 8.20 7.67
N PHE A 8 -37.63 8.29 7.11
CA PHE A 8 -36.54 9.07 7.70
C PHE A 8 -35.65 9.66 6.61
N GLU A 9 -35.17 10.88 6.85
CA GLU A 9 -34.12 11.50 6.06
C GLU A 9 -32.75 11.02 6.57
N ILE A 10 -31.90 10.57 5.64
CA ILE A 10 -30.49 10.33 5.92
C ILE A 10 -29.78 11.64 5.61
N LEU A 11 -29.29 12.30 6.66
CA LEU A 11 -28.43 13.48 6.51
C LEU A 11 -26.97 13.04 6.49
N GLU A 12 -26.26 13.27 5.39
CA GLU A 12 -24.82 13.07 5.34
C GLU A 12 -24.08 14.25 5.99
N THR A 13 -23.62 14.06 7.22
CA THR A 13 -22.96 15.12 8.01
C THR A 13 -21.46 15.25 7.71
N LYS A 14 -20.90 14.39 6.84
CA LYS A 14 -19.45 14.32 6.57
C LYS A 14 -18.97 15.28 5.48
N GLU A 15 -19.84 15.82 4.64
CA GLU A 15 -19.44 16.57 3.43
C GLU A 15 -18.56 17.80 3.74
N GLY A 16 -18.89 18.58 4.77
CA GLY A 16 -18.12 19.76 5.17
C GLY A 16 -16.70 19.41 5.65
N VAL A 17 -16.57 18.35 6.46
CA VAL A 17 -15.28 17.88 7.00
C VAL A 17 -14.37 17.39 5.87
N ILE A 18 -14.93 16.66 4.90
CA ILE A 18 -14.18 16.15 3.75
C ILE A 18 -13.73 17.29 2.83
N ALA A 19 -14.59 18.29 2.58
CA ALA A 19 -14.24 19.45 1.76
C ALA A 19 -13.08 20.26 2.37
N ASP A 20 -13.12 20.50 3.68
CA ASP A 20 -12.05 21.18 4.40
C ASP A 20 -10.74 20.37 4.36
N ASN A 21 -10.82 19.05 4.55
CA ASN A 21 -9.66 18.16 4.41
C ASN A 21 -9.04 18.25 3.01
N ASN A 22 -9.85 18.20 1.95
CA ASN A 22 -9.36 18.23 0.57
C ASN A 22 -8.65 19.55 0.23
N ALA A 23 -9.10 20.67 0.77
CA ALA A 23 -8.42 21.95 0.63
C ALA A 23 -7.05 21.96 1.34
N VAL A 24 -6.91 21.30 2.48
CA VAL A 24 -5.61 21.09 3.15
C VAL A 24 -4.72 20.15 2.33
N ALA A 25 -5.26 19.02 1.84
CA ALA A 25 -4.54 18.05 1.04
C ALA A 25 -3.96 18.66 -0.24
N ALA A 26 -4.73 19.51 -0.93
CA ALA A 26 -4.28 20.23 -2.11
C ALA A 26 -3.07 21.15 -1.80
N ARG A 27 -3.09 21.82 -0.65
CA ARG A 27 -1.97 22.67 -0.20
C ARG A 27 -0.73 21.86 0.15
N VAL A 28 -0.89 20.74 0.85
CA VAL A 28 0.21 19.81 1.15
C VAL A 28 0.87 19.32 -0.14
N ARG A 29 0.06 18.88 -1.10
CA ARG A 29 0.52 18.39 -2.40
C ARG A 29 1.29 19.46 -3.18
N GLU A 30 0.79 20.69 -3.20
CA GLU A 30 1.44 21.81 -3.88
C GLU A 30 2.78 22.18 -3.21
N GLU A 31 2.84 22.22 -1.88
CA GLU A 31 4.09 22.46 -1.15
C GLU A 31 5.14 21.38 -1.46
N LEU A 32 4.75 20.11 -1.40
CA LEU A 32 5.62 18.99 -1.72
C LEU A 32 6.14 19.06 -3.16
N LYS A 33 5.27 19.46 -4.10
CA LYS A 33 5.64 19.65 -5.50
C LYS A 33 6.67 20.77 -5.69
N GLN A 34 6.48 21.91 -5.02
CA GLN A 34 7.42 23.04 -5.06
C GLN A 34 8.80 22.66 -4.51
N ARG A 35 8.83 21.78 -3.50
CA ARG A 35 10.07 21.27 -2.88
C ARG A 35 10.67 20.06 -3.62
N GLY A 36 9.94 19.46 -4.56
CA GLY A 36 10.36 18.25 -5.26
C GLY A 36 10.46 17.01 -4.35
N VAL A 37 9.61 16.93 -3.32
CA VAL A 37 9.55 15.84 -2.34
C VAL A 37 8.34 14.97 -2.66
N PHE A 38 8.54 13.69 -2.97
CA PHE A 38 7.44 12.79 -3.28
C PHE A 38 6.89 12.14 -2.01
N LEU A 39 5.58 12.26 -1.76
CA LEU A 39 4.91 11.61 -0.63
C LEU A 39 4.11 10.40 -1.10
N VAL A 40 4.37 9.24 -0.50
CA VAL A 40 3.60 8.00 -0.67
C VAL A 40 2.73 7.78 0.56
N ASN A 41 1.42 7.61 0.38
CA ASN A 41 0.52 7.13 1.42
C ASN A 41 0.43 5.61 1.34
N LEU A 42 1.00 4.92 2.32
CA LEU A 42 1.02 3.47 2.41
C LEU A 42 -0.12 2.98 3.32
N MET A 43 -1.11 2.34 2.72
CA MET A 43 -2.33 1.86 3.38
C MET A 43 -2.35 0.34 3.36
N ALA A 44 -2.85 -0.28 4.44
CA ALA A 44 -3.03 -1.72 4.50
C ALA A 44 -3.90 -2.12 5.70
N SER A 45 -4.30 -3.39 5.77
CA SER A 45 -4.75 -3.99 7.04
C SER A 45 -3.61 -4.07 8.06
N PRO A 46 -3.91 -4.19 9.37
CA PRO A 46 -2.91 -4.58 10.36
C PRO A 46 -2.24 -5.90 9.97
N GLY A 47 -0.92 -5.96 10.10
CA GLY A 47 -0.15 -7.18 9.81
C GLY A 47 0.04 -7.51 8.31
N ALA A 48 -0.44 -6.70 7.37
CA ALA A 48 -0.24 -6.94 5.92
C ALA A 48 1.24 -6.79 5.47
N GLY A 49 2.09 -6.20 6.32
CA GLY A 49 3.54 -6.09 6.11
C GLY A 49 4.02 -4.72 5.62
N LYS A 50 3.38 -3.62 6.05
CA LYS A 50 3.78 -2.23 5.75
C LYS A 50 5.23 -1.96 6.18
N THR A 51 5.54 -2.15 7.45
CA THR A 51 6.88 -1.96 8.03
C THR A 51 7.95 -2.80 7.30
N SER A 52 7.68 -4.10 7.06
CA SER A 52 8.63 -4.98 6.35
C SER A 52 8.89 -4.55 4.90
N LEU A 53 7.84 -4.11 4.19
CA LEU A 53 7.98 -3.55 2.85
C LEU A 53 8.83 -2.27 2.87
N LEU A 54 8.57 -1.38 3.83
CA LEU A 54 9.31 -0.13 3.98
C LEU A 54 10.79 -0.37 4.24
N VAL A 55 11.14 -1.25 5.18
CA VAL A 55 12.53 -1.62 5.46
C VAL A 55 13.24 -2.05 4.18
N LYS A 56 12.66 -2.98 3.41
CA LYS A 56 13.26 -3.46 2.16
C LYS A 56 13.35 -2.38 1.08
N THR A 57 12.36 -1.50 1.02
CA THR A 57 12.35 -0.37 0.09
C THR A 57 13.44 0.64 0.44
N ILE A 58 13.60 0.98 1.73
CA ILE A 58 14.63 1.90 2.22
C ILE A 58 16.02 1.32 2.00
N GLU A 59 16.25 0.06 2.36
CA GLU A 59 17.53 -0.62 2.13
C GLU A 59 17.97 -0.57 0.66
N ALA A 60 17.02 -0.73 -0.27
CA ALA A 60 17.28 -0.68 -1.70
C ALA A 60 17.53 0.73 -2.24
N LEU A 61 16.91 1.75 -1.66
CA LEU A 61 16.87 3.11 -2.25
C LEU A 61 17.69 4.17 -1.50
N ARG A 62 18.14 3.91 -0.25
CA ARG A 62 18.80 4.90 0.62
C ARG A 62 20.10 5.49 0.06
N ASN A 63 20.73 4.83 -0.91
CA ASN A 63 21.93 5.35 -1.56
C ASN A 63 21.61 6.35 -2.69
N ASP A 64 20.40 6.29 -3.24
CA ASP A 64 19.95 7.13 -4.36
C ASP A 64 18.97 8.23 -3.92
N TYR A 65 18.24 8.01 -2.82
CA TYR A 65 17.22 8.92 -2.30
C TYR A 65 17.39 9.16 -0.81
N ARG A 66 17.16 10.41 -0.37
CA ARG A 66 17.04 10.76 1.05
C ARG A 66 15.60 10.49 1.48
N ILE A 67 15.41 9.50 2.34
CA ILE A 67 14.09 8.95 2.67
C ILE A 67 13.66 9.35 4.08
N GLY A 68 12.42 9.83 4.19
CA GLY A 68 11.73 10.02 5.45
C GLY A 68 10.53 9.09 5.61
N VAL A 69 10.16 8.79 6.86
CA VAL A 69 8.96 8.02 7.21
C VAL A 69 8.19 8.74 8.31
N MET A 70 6.90 8.95 8.05
CA MET A 70 5.91 9.35 9.04
C MET A 70 5.11 8.10 9.41
N GLU A 71 5.24 7.67 10.64
CA GLU A 71 4.56 6.47 11.13
C GLU A 71 3.32 6.84 11.94
N ALA A 72 2.14 6.48 11.43
CA ALA A 72 0.87 6.72 12.08
C ALA A 72 0.35 5.41 12.69
N ASP A 73 0.75 5.14 13.94
CA ASP A 73 0.20 4.04 14.73
C ASP A 73 -0.15 4.53 16.15
N VAL A 74 -0.99 3.76 16.83
CA VAL A 74 -1.55 4.06 18.14
C VAL A 74 -0.52 3.84 19.25
N ASP A 75 0.36 2.83 19.14
CA ASP A 75 1.28 2.44 20.22
C ASP A 75 2.41 1.48 19.76
N SER A 76 3.36 1.93 18.94
CA SER A 76 4.58 1.14 18.67
C SER A 76 5.80 2.00 18.39
N ASP A 77 6.76 2.01 19.31
CA ASP A 77 8.12 2.51 19.08
C ASP A 77 8.98 1.52 18.28
N VAL A 78 8.52 0.28 18.15
CA VAL A 78 9.22 -0.84 17.50
C VAL A 78 9.36 -0.61 16.00
N ASP A 79 8.29 -0.17 15.36
CA ASP A 79 8.25 0.05 13.91
C ASP A 79 9.14 1.25 13.55
N ALA A 80 9.05 2.34 14.33
CA ALA A 80 9.84 3.55 14.14
C ALA A 80 11.34 3.26 14.23
N ARG A 81 11.71 2.44 15.22
CA ARG A 81 13.09 2.00 15.40
C ARG A 81 13.58 1.16 14.24
N THR A 82 12.79 0.19 13.81
CA THR A 82 13.14 -0.73 12.72
C THR A 82 13.38 0.04 11.41
N VAL A 83 12.52 1.02 11.12
CA VAL A 83 12.62 1.87 9.94
C VAL A 83 13.82 2.83 10.03
N SER A 84 14.09 3.39 11.22
CA SER A 84 15.25 4.24 11.46
C SER A 84 16.57 3.48 11.26
N GLU A 85 16.65 2.23 11.75
CA GLU A 85 17.80 1.34 11.58
C GLU A 85 18.03 0.96 10.10
N ALA A 86 16.99 0.96 9.27
CA ALA A 86 17.12 0.78 7.81
C ALA A 86 17.77 1.99 7.11
N GLY A 87 17.79 3.17 7.75
CA GLY A 87 18.47 4.37 7.29
C GLY A 87 17.55 5.52 6.86
N ALA A 88 16.26 5.48 7.20
CA ALA A 88 15.35 6.59 6.97
C ALA A 88 15.29 7.55 8.17
N ARG A 89 14.96 8.83 7.92
CA ARG A 89 14.56 9.76 8.98
C ARG A 89 13.14 9.42 9.40
N VAL A 90 12.86 9.26 10.69
CA VAL A 90 11.54 8.83 11.18
C VAL A 90 10.93 9.84 12.12
N ILE A 91 9.62 10.06 12.00
CA ILE A 91 8.77 10.69 13.02
C ILE A 91 7.57 9.80 13.30
N GLN A 92 7.26 9.62 14.58
CA GLN A 92 6.05 8.94 15.03
C GLN A 92 4.92 9.94 15.22
N LEU A 93 3.76 9.64 14.66
CA LEU A 93 2.56 10.46 14.70
C LEU A 93 1.49 9.75 15.53
N HIS A 94 1.29 10.23 16.75
CA HIS A 94 0.21 9.74 17.60
C HIS A 94 -1.13 10.24 17.05
N THR A 95 -1.95 9.31 16.55
CA THR A 95 -3.25 9.63 15.94
C THR A 95 -4.33 9.95 16.98
N GLY A 96 -4.04 9.81 18.27
CA GLY A 96 -4.98 10.08 19.36
C GLY A 96 -6.20 9.15 19.33
N GLY A 97 -6.05 7.94 18.80
CA GLY A 97 -7.14 6.98 18.60
C GLY A 97 -7.89 7.11 17.27
N SER A 98 -7.49 8.03 16.38
CA SER A 98 -8.04 8.09 15.02
C SER A 98 -7.69 6.82 14.24
N CYS A 99 -8.66 6.31 13.47
CA CYS A 99 -8.51 5.14 12.61
C CYS A 99 -7.82 5.44 11.26
N HIS A 100 -7.40 6.69 11.02
CA HIS A 100 -6.78 7.17 9.80
C HIS A 100 -5.95 8.44 10.04
N MET A 101 -5.14 8.78 9.03
CA MET A 101 -4.50 10.09 8.89
C MET A 101 -5.30 11.00 7.97
N ASP A 102 -5.45 12.26 8.37
CA ASP A 102 -6.00 13.33 7.54
C ASP A 102 -4.88 14.26 7.02
N ALA A 103 -5.25 15.25 6.20
CA ALA A 103 -4.29 16.19 5.61
C ALA A 103 -3.66 17.15 6.63
N ASP A 104 -4.35 17.51 7.72
CA ASP A 104 -3.78 18.37 8.76
C ASP A 104 -2.74 17.62 9.60
N MET A 105 -3.06 16.39 10.00
CA MET A 105 -2.13 15.46 10.64
C MET A 105 -0.89 15.26 9.76
N THR A 106 -1.09 15.07 8.46
CA THR A 106 0.00 14.93 7.49
C THR A 106 0.87 16.19 7.44
N ARG A 107 0.25 17.38 7.32
CA ARG A 107 0.96 18.67 7.35
C ARG A 107 1.81 18.84 8.62
N ARG A 108 1.24 18.51 9.79
CA ARG A 108 1.97 18.56 11.08
C ARG A 108 3.12 17.55 11.12
N GLY A 109 2.89 16.34 10.61
CA GLY A 109 3.93 15.32 10.49
C GLY A 109 5.09 15.75 9.60
N LEU A 110 4.80 16.34 8.43
CA LEU A 110 5.82 16.88 7.53
C LEU A 110 6.65 17.97 8.21
N SER A 111 5.98 18.90 8.91
CA SER A 111 6.67 19.95 9.68
C SER A 111 7.59 19.37 10.77
N GLY A 112 7.11 18.37 11.51
CA GLY A 112 7.90 17.72 12.56
C GLY A 112 9.07 16.87 12.02
N LEU A 113 8.90 16.26 10.84
CA LEU A 113 9.93 15.46 10.20
C LEU A 113 11.11 16.30 9.68
N GLY A 114 10.83 17.52 9.21
CA GLY A 114 11.78 18.34 8.46
C GLY A 114 12.05 17.74 7.08
N ILE A 115 11.59 18.41 6.03
CA ILE A 115 11.49 17.82 4.67
C ILE A 115 12.41 18.47 3.64
N GLU A 116 13.15 19.51 4.02
CA GLU A 116 13.94 20.36 3.13
C GLU A 116 15.04 19.58 2.38
N ASP A 117 15.54 18.51 2.99
CA ASP A 117 16.59 17.66 2.46
C ASP A 117 16.12 16.24 2.16
N LEU A 118 14.82 16.01 2.06
CA LEU A 118 14.28 14.71 1.67
C LEU A 118 13.91 14.69 0.18
N ASP A 119 13.93 13.51 -0.42
CA ASP A 119 13.49 13.28 -1.80
C ASP A 119 12.17 12.49 -1.83
N LEU A 120 12.01 11.56 -0.88
CA LEU A 120 10.90 10.63 -0.80
C LEU A 120 10.46 10.50 0.66
N ILE A 121 9.15 10.58 0.89
CA ILE A 121 8.53 10.39 2.19
C ILE A 121 7.48 9.29 2.08
N PHE A 122 7.50 8.37 3.03
CA PHE A 122 6.39 7.43 3.24
C PHE A 122 5.57 7.88 4.44
N LEU A 123 4.27 8.02 4.24
CA LEU A 123 3.29 8.00 5.32
C LEU A 123 2.84 6.55 5.49
N GLU A 124 3.34 5.87 6.52
CA GLU A 124 2.79 4.60 6.95
C GLU A 124 1.49 4.88 7.71
N ASN A 125 0.36 4.73 7.01
CA ASN A 125 -0.95 5.05 7.56
C ASN A 125 -1.41 3.99 8.56
N VAL A 126 -2.43 4.31 9.34
CA VAL A 126 -3.03 3.38 10.30
C VAL A 126 -3.50 2.11 9.58
N GLY A 127 -3.28 0.94 10.20
CA GLY A 127 -3.75 -0.34 9.66
C GLY A 127 -5.27 -0.43 9.59
N ASN A 128 -5.87 -0.06 8.45
CA ASN A 128 -7.32 -0.04 8.23
C ASN A 128 -7.66 0.00 6.72
N LEU A 129 -8.67 -0.76 6.30
CA LEU A 129 -9.14 -0.82 4.90
C LEU A 129 -10.34 0.08 4.57
N VAL A 130 -10.85 0.81 5.56
CA VAL A 130 -12.06 1.63 5.44
C VAL A 130 -11.70 3.11 5.58
N CYS A 131 -11.34 3.54 6.79
CA CYS A 131 -11.17 4.96 7.09
C CYS A 131 -10.13 5.65 6.17
N PRO A 132 -8.92 5.09 5.93
CA PRO A 132 -7.89 5.81 5.17
C PRO A 132 -8.27 6.10 3.71
N ALA A 133 -9.23 5.35 3.15
CA ALA A 133 -9.69 5.55 1.77
C ALA A 133 -10.60 6.79 1.62
N GLU A 134 -11.20 7.28 2.71
CA GLU A 134 -12.11 8.45 2.69
C GLU A 134 -11.35 9.79 2.71
N PHE A 135 -10.08 9.81 3.11
CA PHE A 135 -9.34 11.06 3.39
C PHE A 135 -8.13 11.22 2.46
N ASP A 136 -8.13 12.28 1.65
CA ASP A 136 -6.92 12.67 0.95
C ASP A 136 -5.92 13.27 1.94
N VAL A 137 -4.71 12.73 1.98
CA VAL A 137 -3.59 13.21 2.80
C VAL A 137 -2.63 14.13 2.03
N GLY A 138 -2.90 14.38 0.74
CA GLY A 138 -2.00 15.18 -0.12
C GLY A 138 -0.85 14.38 -0.73
N ALA A 139 -0.86 13.05 -0.61
CA ALA A 139 0.19 12.16 -1.12
C ALA A 139 0.17 12.06 -2.65
N GLY A 140 1.35 12.13 -3.27
CA GLY A 140 1.55 12.00 -4.71
C GLY A 140 1.19 10.62 -5.27
N ALA A 141 1.24 9.58 -4.42
CA ALA A 141 0.69 8.26 -4.72
C ALA A 141 0.04 7.62 -3.48
N ARG A 142 -1.02 6.86 -3.72
CA ARG A 142 -1.70 5.99 -2.75
C ARG A 142 -1.38 4.54 -3.07
N VAL A 143 -0.71 3.87 -2.13
CA VAL A 143 -0.24 2.50 -2.29
C VAL A 143 -0.95 1.63 -1.26
N MET A 144 -1.67 0.64 -1.76
CA MET A 144 -2.42 -0.30 -0.94
C MET A 144 -1.68 -1.64 -0.87
N ILE A 145 -1.49 -2.20 0.33
CA ILE A 145 -0.95 -3.55 0.52
C ILE A 145 -2.07 -4.50 0.91
N LEU A 146 -2.29 -5.53 0.08
CA LEU A 146 -3.12 -6.68 0.40
C LEU A 146 -2.21 -7.88 0.61
N SER A 147 -2.27 -8.57 1.75
CA SER A 147 -1.51 -9.80 1.94
C SER A 147 -2.30 -11.04 1.53
N VAL A 148 -1.59 -12.06 1.02
CA VAL A 148 -2.19 -13.36 0.63
C VAL A 148 -3.09 -13.97 1.72
N PRO A 149 -2.70 -13.99 3.02
CA PRO A 149 -3.56 -14.53 4.08
C PRO A 149 -4.90 -13.81 4.27
N GLU A 150 -5.04 -12.57 3.77
CA GLU A 150 -6.31 -11.85 3.86
C GLU A 150 -7.33 -12.39 2.85
N GLY A 151 -6.90 -13.00 1.75
CA GLY A 151 -7.79 -13.56 0.72
C GLY A 151 -8.09 -12.61 -0.44
N ASP A 152 -8.34 -13.20 -1.62
CA ASP A 152 -8.52 -12.50 -2.89
C ASP A 152 -9.84 -11.69 -3.00
N ASP A 153 -10.71 -11.79 -1.99
CA ASP A 153 -12.06 -11.22 -1.95
C ASP A 153 -12.13 -9.78 -1.41
N LYS A 154 -11.03 -9.27 -0.85
CA LYS A 154 -10.96 -7.92 -0.27
C LYS A 154 -11.38 -6.80 -1.22
N PRO A 155 -11.07 -6.83 -2.53
CA PRO A 155 -11.58 -5.84 -3.47
C PRO A 155 -13.11 -5.72 -3.49
N LEU A 156 -13.84 -6.83 -3.32
CA LEU A 156 -15.30 -6.81 -3.27
C LEU A 156 -15.83 -6.24 -1.96
N LYS A 157 -15.10 -6.47 -0.85
CA LYS A 157 -15.50 -6.07 0.50
C LYS A 157 -15.17 -4.62 0.82
N TYR A 158 -14.11 -4.06 0.22
CA TYR A 158 -13.60 -2.72 0.49
C TYR A 158 -13.40 -1.91 -0.81
N PRO A 159 -14.43 -1.77 -1.66
CA PRO A 159 -14.27 -1.28 -3.03
C PRO A 159 -13.64 0.12 -3.12
N LEU A 160 -13.93 1.00 -2.16
CA LEU A 160 -13.36 2.35 -2.13
C LEU A 160 -11.83 2.34 -1.99
N MET A 161 -11.28 1.47 -1.14
CA MET A 161 -9.82 1.39 -0.93
C MET A 161 -9.09 1.08 -2.24
N PHE A 162 -9.63 0.14 -3.03
CA PHE A 162 -9.03 -0.26 -4.29
C PHE A 162 -9.34 0.72 -5.43
N SER A 163 -10.47 1.43 -5.38
CA SER A 163 -10.82 2.41 -6.41
C SER A 163 -9.98 3.69 -6.35
N VAL A 164 -9.49 4.08 -5.17
CA VAL A 164 -8.69 5.31 -4.98
C VAL A 164 -7.17 5.09 -4.99
N SER A 165 -6.73 3.84 -4.99
CA SER A 165 -5.30 3.49 -4.94
C SER A 165 -4.66 3.54 -6.32
N ASP A 166 -3.43 4.06 -6.40
CA ASP A 166 -2.64 4.13 -7.63
C ASP A 166 -1.84 2.84 -7.87
N CYS A 167 -1.50 2.12 -6.79
CA CYS A 167 -0.79 0.86 -6.83
C CYS A 167 -1.30 -0.11 -5.76
N LEU A 168 -1.49 -1.37 -6.14
CA LEU A 168 -1.76 -2.49 -5.26
C LEU A 168 -0.55 -3.42 -5.18
N LEU A 169 -0.07 -3.67 -3.97
CA LEU A 169 0.95 -4.66 -3.67
C LEU A 169 0.29 -5.88 -3.05
N ILE A 170 0.39 -7.03 -3.73
CA ILE A 170 -0.08 -8.31 -3.19
C ILE A 170 1.10 -8.95 -2.46
N ASN A 171 1.21 -8.72 -1.16
CA ASN A 171 2.37 -9.11 -0.34
C ASN A 171 2.22 -10.53 0.23
N LYS A 172 3.34 -11.08 0.73
CA LYS A 172 3.45 -12.42 1.32
C LYS A 172 3.12 -13.53 0.31
N THR A 173 3.54 -13.37 -0.95
CA THR A 173 3.38 -14.43 -1.96
C THR A 173 4.08 -15.72 -1.57
N ASP A 174 5.10 -15.67 -0.70
CA ASP A 174 5.82 -16.84 -0.20
C ASP A 174 4.95 -17.83 0.60
N VAL A 175 3.77 -17.40 1.08
CA VAL A 175 2.83 -18.29 1.78
C VAL A 175 1.64 -18.72 0.92
N SER A 176 1.57 -18.35 -0.36
CA SER A 176 0.43 -18.74 -1.22
C SER A 176 0.19 -20.26 -1.31
N PRO A 177 1.18 -21.17 -1.22
CA PRO A 177 0.89 -22.60 -1.30
C PRO A 177 0.01 -23.15 -0.15
N VAL A 178 -0.14 -22.41 0.95
CA VAL A 178 -0.97 -22.80 2.11
C VAL A 178 -2.24 -21.97 2.28
N PHE A 179 -2.51 -21.04 1.37
CA PHE A 179 -3.72 -20.20 1.37
C PHE A 179 -4.46 -20.31 0.03
N ASP A 180 -5.78 -20.36 0.08
CA ASP A 180 -6.64 -20.33 -1.12
C ASP A 180 -6.75 -18.89 -1.65
N PHE A 181 -5.68 -18.40 -2.28
CA PHE A 181 -5.62 -17.07 -2.89
C PHE A 181 -5.47 -17.17 -4.39
N ASP A 182 -6.46 -16.70 -5.13
CA ASP A 182 -6.47 -16.67 -6.59
C ASP A 182 -6.00 -15.28 -7.10
N PHE A 183 -4.74 -15.22 -7.55
CA PHE A 183 -4.12 -13.99 -8.06
C PHE A 183 -4.85 -13.43 -9.28
N ALA A 184 -5.28 -14.28 -10.20
CA ALA A 184 -5.96 -13.85 -11.42
C ALA A 184 -7.34 -13.23 -11.10
N ARG A 185 -8.07 -13.86 -10.17
CA ARG A 185 -9.35 -13.36 -9.68
C ARG A 185 -9.20 -12.07 -8.90
N CYS A 186 -8.19 -11.97 -8.03
CA CYS A 186 -7.88 -10.73 -7.32
C CYS A 186 -7.62 -9.60 -8.31
N ARG A 187 -6.71 -9.80 -9.27
CA ARG A 187 -6.35 -8.81 -10.30
C ARG A 187 -7.57 -8.37 -11.09
N LYS A 188 -8.41 -9.32 -11.54
CA LYS A 188 -9.63 -8.99 -12.28
C LYS A 188 -10.55 -8.08 -11.46
N ARG A 189 -10.85 -8.44 -10.21
CA ARG A 189 -11.73 -7.64 -9.35
C ARG A 189 -11.21 -6.23 -9.10
N VAL A 190 -9.89 -6.11 -8.94
CA VAL A 190 -9.23 -4.82 -8.74
C VAL A 190 -9.33 -3.97 -10.01
N LEU A 191 -9.06 -4.54 -11.19
CA LEU A 191 -9.16 -3.83 -12.46
C LEU A 191 -10.60 -3.48 -12.86
N ASP A 192 -11.58 -4.28 -12.45
CA ASP A 192 -13.01 -3.97 -12.61
C ASP A 192 -13.39 -2.69 -11.82
N LEU A 193 -12.73 -2.42 -10.68
CA LEU A 193 -12.95 -1.23 -9.86
C LEU A 193 -12.10 -0.04 -10.31
N ASN A 194 -10.84 -0.29 -10.67
CA ASN A 194 -9.88 0.72 -11.07
C ASN A 194 -9.02 0.21 -12.23
N PRO A 195 -9.35 0.57 -13.48
CA PRO A 195 -8.58 0.13 -14.65
C PRO A 195 -7.17 0.73 -14.76
N GLN A 196 -6.82 1.73 -13.92
CA GLN A 196 -5.53 2.43 -13.97
C GLN A 196 -4.56 2.00 -12.87
N ILE A 197 -5.02 1.22 -11.88
CA ILE A 197 -4.18 0.77 -10.78
C ILE A 197 -3.07 -0.16 -11.28
N ALA A 198 -1.84 0.10 -10.83
CA ALA A 198 -0.73 -0.83 -11.03
C ALA A 198 -0.83 -1.98 -10.02
N VAL A 199 -0.50 -3.21 -10.41
CA VAL A 199 -0.64 -4.37 -9.50
C VAL A 199 0.61 -5.24 -9.51
N TYR A 200 1.23 -5.41 -8.33
CA TYR A 200 2.48 -6.15 -8.18
C TYR A 200 2.39 -7.22 -7.06
N PRO A 201 2.39 -8.51 -7.41
CA PRO A 201 2.66 -9.59 -6.46
C PRO A 201 4.12 -9.57 -5.99
N LEU A 202 4.33 -9.65 -4.68
CA LEU A 202 5.67 -9.67 -4.09
C LEU A 202 5.73 -10.38 -2.72
N SER A 203 6.94 -10.69 -2.28
CA SER A 203 7.22 -11.02 -0.88
C SER A 203 8.33 -10.13 -0.36
N ALA A 204 7.99 -9.25 0.59
CA ALA A 204 8.98 -8.46 1.32
C ALA A 204 9.95 -9.36 2.12
N LYS A 205 9.53 -10.58 2.47
CA LYS A 205 10.38 -11.54 3.20
C LYS A 205 11.47 -12.13 2.31
N THR A 206 11.12 -12.57 1.09
CA THR A 206 12.09 -13.22 0.18
C THR A 206 12.76 -12.24 -0.78
N GLY A 207 12.19 -11.04 -0.95
CA GLY A 207 12.62 -10.04 -1.93
C GLY A 207 12.04 -10.29 -3.34
N GLU A 208 11.30 -11.36 -3.55
CA GLU A 208 10.66 -11.63 -4.83
C GLU A 208 9.62 -10.57 -5.18
N GLY A 209 9.58 -10.14 -6.44
CA GLY A 209 8.66 -9.12 -6.93
C GLY A 209 9.00 -7.68 -6.50
N MET A 210 9.91 -7.48 -5.54
CA MET A 210 10.30 -6.15 -5.07
C MET A 210 10.85 -5.26 -6.18
N GLY A 211 11.57 -5.81 -7.15
CA GLY A 211 12.13 -5.03 -8.27
C GLY A 211 11.07 -4.26 -9.05
N ALA A 212 9.94 -4.91 -9.38
CA ALA A 212 8.86 -4.26 -10.14
C ALA A 212 8.18 -3.13 -9.33
N TRP A 213 8.02 -3.34 -8.02
CA TRP A 213 7.55 -2.28 -7.11
C TRP A 213 8.53 -1.10 -7.07
N LEU A 214 9.83 -1.36 -6.91
CA LEU A 214 10.86 -0.33 -6.85
C LEU A 214 10.92 0.47 -8.16
N ASP A 215 10.85 -0.20 -9.31
CA ASP A 215 10.84 0.45 -10.62
C ASP A 215 9.63 1.37 -10.80
N TRP A 216 8.44 0.92 -10.39
CA TRP A 216 7.23 1.75 -10.42
C TRP A 216 7.38 2.97 -9.51
N LEU A 217 7.84 2.77 -8.28
CA LEU A 217 8.03 3.85 -7.30
C LEU A 217 9.04 4.89 -7.78
N ILE A 218 10.20 4.44 -8.28
CA ILE A 218 11.22 5.32 -8.88
C ILE A 218 10.62 6.09 -10.05
N GLY A 219 9.84 5.44 -10.91
CA GLY A 219 9.12 6.08 -12.00
C GLY A 219 8.21 7.22 -11.52
N GLN A 220 7.43 7.01 -10.44
CA GLN A 220 6.59 8.04 -9.86
C GLN A 220 7.40 9.21 -9.27
N VAL A 221 8.47 8.91 -8.53
CA VAL A 221 9.35 9.92 -7.92
C VAL A 221 9.99 10.80 -9.00
N GLU A 222 10.58 10.19 -10.02
CA GLU A 222 11.26 10.93 -11.09
C GLU A 222 10.26 11.75 -11.94
N ALA A 223 9.10 11.19 -12.25
CA ALA A 223 8.03 11.92 -12.93
C ALA A 223 7.55 13.13 -12.11
N PHE A 224 7.37 12.98 -10.80
CA PHE A 224 6.98 14.05 -9.89
C PHE A 224 8.02 15.19 -9.83
N ARG A 225 9.31 14.83 -9.88
CA ARG A 225 10.43 15.80 -9.90
C ARG A 225 10.68 16.43 -11.26
N GLY A 226 9.86 16.12 -12.27
CA GLY A 226 10.02 16.63 -13.65
C GLY A 226 11.20 16.02 -14.41
N ARG A 227 11.73 14.88 -13.96
CA ARG A 227 12.82 14.14 -14.61
C ARG A 227 12.22 12.92 -15.30
N SER A 228 11.92 13.00 -16.59
CA SER A 228 11.43 11.83 -17.32
C SER A 228 12.58 10.84 -17.55
N ARG A 229 12.64 9.73 -16.79
CA ARG A 229 13.21 8.49 -17.32
C ARG A 229 12.15 7.87 -18.24
N GLY A 230 12.37 7.98 -19.55
CA GLY A 230 11.51 7.31 -20.50
C GLY A 230 11.63 5.79 -20.36
N ASN A 231 10.64 5.12 -19.74
CA ASN A 231 10.15 3.83 -20.22
C ASN A 231 8.87 3.34 -19.51
N ALA A 232 7.69 3.89 -19.87
CA ALA A 232 6.40 3.32 -19.46
C ALA A 232 6.18 1.87 -19.93
N ALA A 233 6.94 1.40 -20.93
CA ALA A 233 6.87 0.03 -21.43
C ALA A 233 7.50 -1.01 -20.49
N SER A 234 8.40 -0.61 -19.58
CA SER A 234 9.07 -1.52 -18.64
C SER A 234 8.18 -1.92 -17.46
N ALA A 235 7.32 -1.02 -16.98
CA ALA A 235 6.44 -1.26 -15.83
C ALA A 235 5.39 -2.35 -16.12
N ARG A 236 4.72 -2.30 -17.28
CA ARG A 236 3.73 -3.34 -17.68
C ARG A 236 4.35 -4.71 -17.90
N ALA A 237 5.57 -4.77 -18.44
CA ALA A 237 6.29 -6.04 -18.60
C ALA A 237 6.71 -6.65 -17.25
N GLY A 238 7.03 -5.80 -16.26
CA GLY A 238 7.26 -6.22 -14.88
C GLY A 238 6.01 -6.77 -14.19
N GLU A 239 4.85 -6.14 -14.43
CA GLU A 239 3.55 -6.62 -13.91
C GLU A 239 3.20 -8.02 -14.43
N ASP A 240 3.24 -8.24 -15.73
CA ASP A 240 2.85 -9.54 -16.30
C ASP A 240 3.82 -10.67 -15.89
N ASN A 241 5.12 -10.38 -15.76
CA ASN A 241 6.12 -11.35 -15.31
C ASN A 241 5.97 -11.70 -13.82
N THR A 242 5.63 -10.72 -12.97
CA THR A 242 5.38 -10.98 -11.54
C THR A 242 4.11 -11.78 -11.32
N PHE A 243 3.06 -11.55 -12.13
CA PHE A 243 1.85 -12.37 -12.10
C PHE A 243 2.06 -13.81 -12.57
N ALA A 244 2.78 -14.01 -13.68
CA ALA A 244 3.07 -15.36 -14.17
C ALA A 244 3.82 -16.20 -13.11
N LYS A 245 4.77 -15.56 -12.42
CA LYS A 245 5.54 -16.22 -11.36
C LYS A 245 4.72 -16.46 -10.10
N ALA A 246 3.91 -15.49 -9.67
CA ALA A 246 2.98 -15.66 -8.54
C ALA A 246 1.97 -16.79 -8.78
N ALA A 247 1.46 -16.94 -10.00
CA ALA A 247 0.54 -18.02 -10.38
C ALA A 247 1.23 -19.40 -10.40
N SER A 248 2.52 -19.47 -10.76
CA SER A 248 3.27 -20.73 -10.83
C SER A 248 3.48 -21.43 -9.48
N PHE A 249 3.40 -20.70 -8.35
CA PHE A 249 3.47 -21.29 -7.01
C PHE A 249 2.31 -22.24 -6.69
N GLY A 250 1.19 -22.14 -7.43
CA GLY A 250 0.05 -23.05 -7.29
C GLY A 250 0.16 -24.34 -8.11
N GLU A 251 1.08 -24.43 -9.08
CA GLU A 251 1.18 -25.57 -10.00
C GLU A 251 2.20 -26.63 -9.54
N GLU A 252 3.18 -26.29 -8.68
CA GLU A 252 4.18 -27.25 -8.18
C GLU A 252 3.64 -28.25 -7.13
N THR A 253 2.42 -28.08 -6.63
CA THR A 253 1.82 -28.94 -5.58
C THR A 253 1.02 -30.12 -6.13
N GLU A 254 0.79 -30.22 -7.44
CA GLU A 254 -0.04 -31.28 -8.05
C GLU A 254 0.70 -32.62 -8.30
N GLN A 255 2.00 -32.72 -7.98
CA GLN A 255 2.82 -33.91 -8.31
C GLN A 255 3.49 -34.64 -7.14
N ARG A 256 3.09 -34.42 -5.88
CA ARG A 256 3.52 -35.32 -4.80
C ARG A 256 2.46 -36.39 -4.56
N PRO A 257 2.69 -37.66 -4.96
CA PRO A 257 1.79 -38.73 -4.58
C PRO A 257 1.79 -38.84 -3.05
N ILE A 258 0.59 -38.79 -2.47
CA ILE A 258 0.36 -39.15 -1.09
C ILE A 258 0.89 -40.58 -0.93
N ARG A 259 1.94 -40.76 -0.12
CA ARG A 259 2.34 -42.10 0.30
C ARG A 259 1.21 -42.64 1.17
N GLU A 260 0.45 -43.59 0.64
CA GLU A 260 -0.36 -44.48 1.46
C GLU A 260 0.62 -45.31 2.30
N ASP A 261 0.80 -44.93 3.57
CA ASP A 261 1.40 -45.81 4.56
C ASP A 261 0.37 -46.91 4.88
N ALA A 262 0.31 -47.91 4.01
CA ALA A 262 -0.10 -49.25 4.37
C ALA A 262 1.16 -49.97 4.86
N ASP A 263 1.26 -50.20 6.17
CA ASP A 263 1.91 -51.41 6.63
C ASP A 263 1.29 -51.92 7.92
N GLU A 264 0.76 -53.13 7.77
CA GLU A 264 0.30 -54.04 8.80
C GLU A 264 1.50 -54.64 9.58
N ASN A 265 1.21 -55.12 10.79
CA ASN A 265 1.92 -56.17 11.54
C ASN A 265 3.27 -55.86 12.22
N HIS A 266 3.23 -55.53 13.52
CA HIS A 266 3.55 -56.47 14.61
C HIS A 266 3.17 -55.91 15.99
#